data_AF-A0A917IEJ9-F1
#
_entry.id   AF-A0A917IEJ9-F1
#
_cell.length_a   1.000
_cell.length_b   1.000
_cell.length_c   1.000
_cell.angle_alpha   90.00
_cell.angle_beta   90.00
_cell.angle_gamma   90.00
#
_symmetry.space_group_name_H-M   'P 1'
#
loop_
_entity.id
_entity.type
_entity.pdbx_description
1 polymer ?
#
loop_
_entity_poly.entity_id
_entity_poly.type
_entity_poly.pdbx_seq_one_letter_code
_entity_poly.pdbx_strand_id
1 'polypeptide(L)'
;MSRQWMRGRWARAVAGAGVAMLALTGCAGGDEPPARDTETAESAEIADTPVGMKTQWIIDVLEADEDTTASEWEGELHESFLAEVSAQELADLLNAQIRPARPFTITSYEGTDEQAVTSMRGTVGEPFDMSVAVDADDRIVGLFFGPASDL
;
A
#
# COMPACT_ATOMS: atom_id res chain seq x y z
N MET A 1 23.12 36.92 -14.54
CA MET A 1 24.53 36.63 -14.87
C MET A 1 24.72 35.12 -14.72
N SER A 2 24.35 34.25 -15.66
CA SER A 2 24.76 34.09 -17.07
C SER A 2 26.23 33.71 -17.26
N ARG A 3 26.49 32.40 -17.44
CA ARG A 3 27.57 31.75 -18.23
C ARG A 3 27.10 30.30 -18.47
N GLN A 4 26.40 29.88 -19.52
CA GLN A 4 26.67 29.88 -20.98
C GLN A 4 28.03 29.29 -21.41
N TRP A 5 27.96 28.37 -22.40
CA TRP A 5 29.01 27.79 -23.29
C TRP A 5 29.80 26.61 -22.69
N MET A 6 29.78 25.39 -23.24
CA MET A 6 29.99 24.95 -24.64
C MET A 6 29.11 23.70 -24.92
N ARG A 7 28.29 23.58 -25.97
CA ARG A 7 28.57 23.50 -27.42
C ARG A 7 29.66 22.48 -27.81
N GLY A 8 29.29 21.20 -27.80
CA GLY A 8 29.93 20.14 -28.60
C GLY A 8 28.96 19.63 -29.66
N ARG A 9 29.11 20.14 -30.90
CA ARG A 9 28.38 19.71 -32.10
C ARG A 9 29.02 18.45 -32.66
N TRP A 10 28.28 17.34 -32.80
CA TRP A 10 28.55 16.37 -33.87
C TRP A 10 27.23 15.83 -34.42
N ALA A 11 26.82 16.40 -35.55
CA ALA A 11 25.77 15.89 -36.41
C ALA A 11 26.36 14.84 -37.36
N ARG A 12 25.60 13.79 -37.67
CA ARG A 12 25.48 13.22 -39.03
C ARG A 12 24.30 12.26 -39.11
N ALA A 13 23.38 12.62 -40.00
CA ALA A 13 22.19 11.89 -40.40
C ALA A 13 22.49 10.91 -41.55
N VAL A 14 21.74 9.80 -41.63
CA VAL A 14 21.41 9.01 -42.86
C VAL A 14 20.09 8.27 -42.53
N ALA A 15 18.92 8.73 -42.97
CA ALA A 15 18.26 8.47 -44.27
C ALA A 15 18.00 6.97 -44.54
N GLY A 16 16.74 6.55 -44.39
CA GLY A 16 16.25 5.23 -44.79
C GLY A 16 14.73 5.24 -44.90
N ALA A 17 14.22 5.75 -46.01
CA ALA A 17 12.82 5.67 -46.40
C ALA A 17 12.49 4.24 -46.86
N GLY A 18 11.51 3.61 -46.21
CA GLY A 18 10.91 2.34 -46.64
C GLY A 18 9.40 2.48 -46.66
N VAL A 19 8.85 2.80 -47.83
CA VAL A 19 7.41 2.76 -48.10
C VAL A 19 7.02 1.29 -48.30
N ALA A 20 6.17 0.76 -47.43
CA ALA A 20 5.56 -0.56 -47.58
C ALA A 20 4.04 -0.46 -47.44
N MET A 21 3.40 -0.52 -48.61
CA MET A 21 2.04 -0.98 -48.98
C MET A 21 0.87 -0.86 -47.98
N LEU A 22 -0.14 -0.11 -48.42
CA LEU A 22 -1.52 -0.17 -47.93
C LEU A 22 -2.12 -1.57 -48.15
N ALA A 23 -2.58 -2.21 -47.07
CA ALA A 23 -3.57 -3.27 -47.13
C ALA A 23 -4.84 -2.78 -46.43
N LEU A 24 -5.83 -2.33 -47.23
CA LEU A 24 -7.20 -2.14 -46.80
C LEU A 24 -7.88 -3.51 -46.74
N THR A 25 -8.02 -4.08 -45.55
CA THR A 25 -8.96 -5.18 -45.29
C THR A 25 -10.06 -4.64 -44.38
N GLY A 26 -11.24 -4.45 -44.96
CA GLY A 26 -12.43 -3.95 -44.28
C GLY A 26 -13.13 -5.04 -43.46
N CYS A 27 -13.64 -4.61 -42.30
CA CYS A 27 -14.25 -5.37 -41.22
C CYS A 27 -15.61 -6.00 -41.53
N ALA A 28 -15.88 -7.15 -40.91
CA ALA A 28 -17.10 -7.38 -40.11
C ALA A 28 -16.90 -8.61 -39.21
N GLY A 29 -15.83 -8.61 -38.40
CA GLY A 29 -15.70 -9.50 -37.26
C GLY A 29 -16.22 -8.75 -36.04
N GLY A 30 -17.40 -9.14 -35.56
CA GLY A 30 -17.88 -8.73 -34.25
C GLY A 30 -17.07 -9.47 -33.18
N ASP A 31 -15.87 -8.96 -32.91
CA ASP A 31 -15.10 -9.34 -31.74
C ASP A 31 -15.44 -8.30 -30.66
N GLU A 32 -16.39 -8.69 -29.83
CA GLU A 32 -16.69 -8.03 -28.57
C GLU A 32 -15.36 -7.77 -27.86
N PRO A 33 -15.04 -6.52 -27.47
CA PRO A 33 -13.80 -6.28 -26.75
C PRO A 33 -13.82 -7.19 -25.53
N PRO A 34 -12.79 -8.04 -25.31
CA PRO A 34 -12.74 -8.81 -24.08
C PRO A 34 -12.88 -7.81 -22.94
N ALA A 35 -13.83 -8.07 -22.05
CA ALA A 35 -13.91 -7.38 -20.79
C ALA A 35 -12.49 -7.38 -20.24
N ARG A 36 -11.91 -6.19 -20.06
CA ARG A 36 -10.62 -6.10 -19.40
C ARG A 36 -10.86 -6.67 -18.02
N ASP A 37 -10.37 -7.89 -17.78
CA ASP A 37 -10.14 -8.38 -16.45
C ASP A 37 -9.39 -7.26 -15.75
N THR A 38 -10.06 -6.67 -14.76
CA THR A 38 -9.41 -5.68 -13.91
C THR A 38 -8.38 -6.50 -13.17
N GLU A 39 -7.13 -6.42 -13.62
CA GLU A 39 -5.97 -7.03 -12.99
C GLU A 39 -5.86 -6.37 -11.60
N THR A 40 -6.59 -6.94 -10.64
CA THR A 40 -6.46 -6.63 -9.23
C THR A 40 -5.00 -6.87 -8.91
N ALA A 41 -4.26 -5.81 -8.58
CA ALA A 41 -2.91 -5.95 -8.07
C ALA A 41 -2.95 -6.96 -6.92
N GLU A 42 -2.33 -8.12 -7.12
CA GLU A 42 -2.32 -9.19 -6.12
C GLU A 42 -1.64 -8.65 -4.86
N SER A 43 -2.44 -8.47 -3.80
CA SER A 43 -1.92 -8.11 -2.49
C SER A 43 -1.23 -9.32 -1.89
N ALA A 44 -0.13 -9.10 -1.18
CA ALA A 44 0.55 -10.17 -0.46
C ALA A 44 -0.39 -10.79 0.59
N GLU A 45 -0.31 -12.11 0.75
CA GLU A 45 -1.13 -12.86 1.70
C GLU A 45 -0.61 -12.67 3.13
N ILE A 46 -1.54 -12.44 4.07
CA ILE A 46 -1.25 -12.42 5.52
C ILE A 46 -1.40 -13.85 6.05
N ALA A 47 -0.41 -14.32 6.81
CA ALA A 47 -0.45 -15.66 7.39
C ALA A 47 -1.54 -15.79 8.47
N ASP A 48 -2.15 -16.98 8.57
CA ASP A 48 -3.15 -17.31 9.59
C ASP A 48 -2.48 -17.68 10.93
N THR A 49 -1.87 -16.67 11.56
CA THR A 49 -1.31 -16.72 12.91
C THR A 49 -2.03 -15.71 13.81
N PRO A 50 -1.90 -15.77 15.15
CA PRO A 50 -2.57 -14.80 16.03
C PRO A 50 -2.28 -13.33 15.69
N VAL A 51 -0.99 -12.97 15.53
CA VAL A 51 -0.62 -11.63 15.05
C VAL A 51 -1.05 -11.35 13.61
N GLY A 52 -1.14 -12.36 12.75
CA GLY A 52 -1.64 -12.22 11.39
C GLY A 52 -3.13 -11.88 11.34
N MET A 53 -3.95 -12.57 12.13
CA MET A 53 -5.37 -12.23 12.32
C MET A 53 -5.53 -10.82 12.89
N LYS A 54 -4.69 -10.42 13.85
CA LYS A 54 -4.73 -9.05 14.39
C LYS A 54 -4.34 -8.01 13.33
N THR A 55 -3.32 -8.30 12.53
CA THR A 55 -2.87 -7.46 11.42
C THR A 55 -4.00 -7.26 10.42
N GLN A 56 -4.68 -8.34 10.02
CA GLN A 56 -5.84 -8.26 9.12
C GLN A 56 -6.96 -7.42 9.74
N TRP A 57 -7.29 -7.63 11.01
CA TRP A 57 -8.30 -6.81 11.69
C TRP A 57 -7.95 -5.33 11.68
N ILE A 58 -6.68 -4.96 11.93
CA ILE A 58 -6.24 -3.57 11.84
C ILE A 58 -6.45 -3.03 10.43
N ILE A 59 -6.06 -3.79 9.40
CA ILE A 59 -6.23 -3.37 7.99
C ILE A 59 -7.71 -3.17 7.67
N ASP A 60 -8.60 -4.05 8.14
CA ASP A 60 -10.04 -3.91 7.94
C ASP A 60 -10.59 -2.63 8.60
N VAL A 61 -10.14 -2.32 9.83
CA VAL A 61 -10.48 -1.05 10.52
C VAL A 61 -9.95 0.16 9.76
N LEU A 62 -8.73 0.04 9.22
CA LEU A 62 -8.15 1.07 8.39
C LEU A 62 -8.96 1.23 7.12
N GLU A 63 -9.41 0.17 6.43
CA GLU A 63 -10.18 0.24 5.17
C GLU A 63 -11.65 0.66 5.34
N ALA A 64 -12.22 0.56 6.54
CA ALA A 64 -13.64 0.84 6.80
C ALA A 64 -14.07 2.27 6.41
N ASP A 65 -15.24 2.41 5.75
CA ASP A 65 -15.74 3.72 5.30
C ASP A 65 -15.82 4.77 6.42
N GLU A 66 -16.32 4.37 7.58
CA GLU A 66 -16.51 5.23 8.76
C GLU A 66 -15.24 5.33 9.60
N ASP A 67 -15.02 6.49 10.24
CA ASP A 67 -13.88 6.73 11.13
C ASP A 67 -13.84 5.74 12.29
N THR A 68 -12.64 5.23 12.57
CA THR A 68 -12.42 4.35 13.72
C THR A 68 -12.55 5.15 15.01
N THR A 69 -12.93 4.49 16.10
CA THR A 69 -13.27 5.13 17.36
C THR A 69 -12.52 4.52 18.53
N ALA A 70 -12.33 5.27 19.62
CA ALA A 70 -11.68 4.74 20.82
C ALA A 70 -12.31 3.41 21.31
N SER A 71 -13.64 3.31 21.32
CA SER A 71 -14.35 2.12 21.78
C SER A 71 -14.09 0.87 20.94
N GLU A 72 -13.73 1.03 19.67
CA GLU A 72 -13.32 -0.08 18.80
C GLU A 72 -11.94 -0.63 19.21
N TRP A 73 -11.03 0.25 19.68
CA TRP A 73 -9.66 -0.11 20.06
C TRP A 73 -9.49 -0.52 21.52
N GLU A 74 -10.33 -0.03 22.44
CA GLU A 74 -10.18 -0.26 23.89
C GLU A 74 -10.16 -1.74 24.29
N GLY A 75 -10.87 -2.61 23.57
CA GLY A 75 -10.88 -4.06 23.82
C GLY A 75 -9.69 -4.81 23.24
N GLU A 76 -9.00 -4.20 22.28
CA GLU A 76 -7.97 -4.82 21.45
C GLU A 76 -6.56 -4.43 21.87
N LEU A 77 -6.42 -3.31 22.58
CA LEU A 77 -5.15 -2.81 23.11
C LEU A 77 -4.88 -3.36 24.51
N HIS A 78 -3.65 -3.81 24.74
CA HIS A 78 -3.21 -4.23 26.08
C HIS A 78 -3.03 -3.00 27.01
N GLU A 79 -3.14 -3.21 28.32
CA GLU A 79 -3.02 -2.11 29.31
C GLU A 79 -1.66 -1.40 29.25
N SER A 80 -0.60 -2.12 28.88
CA SER A 80 0.74 -1.55 28.70
C SER A 80 0.82 -0.59 27.52
N PHE A 81 0.05 -0.83 26.45
CA PHE A 81 -0.05 0.09 25.33
C PHE A 81 -0.85 1.33 25.74
N LEU A 82 -2.00 1.11 26.38
CA LEU A 82 -2.89 2.17 26.86
C LEU A 82 -2.27 3.10 27.91
N ALA A 83 -1.22 2.63 28.61
CA ALA A 83 -0.44 3.45 29.52
C ALA A 83 0.40 4.54 28.80
N GLU A 84 0.74 4.33 27.53
CA GLU A 84 1.58 5.21 26.73
C GLU A 84 0.77 6.06 25.75
N VAL A 85 -0.24 5.44 25.12
CA VAL A 85 -1.11 6.07 24.11
C VAL A 85 -2.55 5.64 24.37
N SER A 86 -3.45 6.60 24.58
CA SER A 86 -4.87 6.27 24.76
C SER A 86 -5.50 5.76 23.46
N ALA A 87 -6.56 4.96 23.56
CA ALA A 87 -7.32 4.49 22.40
C ALA A 87 -7.87 5.65 21.56
N GLN A 88 -8.25 6.78 22.20
CA GLN A 88 -8.69 7.98 21.49
C GLN A 88 -7.57 8.62 20.68
N GLU A 89 -6.38 8.77 21.25
CA GLU A 89 -5.22 9.34 20.54
C GLU A 89 -4.80 8.46 19.35
N LEU A 90 -4.85 7.14 19.51
CA LEU A 90 -4.62 6.21 18.41
C LEU A 90 -5.66 6.40 17.30
N ALA A 91 -6.95 6.38 17.64
CA ALA A 91 -8.02 6.57 16.66
C ALA A 91 -7.90 7.91 15.91
N ASP A 92 -7.63 9.00 16.63
CA ASP A 92 -7.43 10.33 16.04
C ASP A 92 -6.23 10.35 15.09
N LEU A 93 -5.11 9.73 15.48
CA LEU A 93 -3.92 9.60 14.63
C LEU A 93 -4.23 8.81 13.35
N LEU A 94 -4.89 7.66 13.47
CA LEU A 94 -5.21 6.81 12.33
C LEU A 94 -6.17 7.52 11.36
N ASN A 95 -7.20 8.18 11.88
CA ASN A 95 -8.17 8.93 11.08
C ASN A 95 -7.51 10.14 10.38
N ALA A 96 -6.61 10.85 11.04
CA ALA A 96 -5.99 12.05 10.49
C ALA A 96 -4.83 11.74 9.53
N GLN A 97 -4.02 10.72 9.81
CA GLN A 97 -2.72 10.54 9.16
C GLN A 97 -2.64 9.30 8.26
N ILE A 98 -3.32 8.22 8.62
CA ILE A 98 -3.18 6.93 7.91
C ILE A 98 -4.34 6.73 6.94
N ARG A 99 -5.58 6.68 7.44
CA ARG A 99 -6.80 6.41 6.66
C ARG A 99 -7.03 7.30 5.43
N PRO A 100 -6.58 8.57 5.37
CA PRO A 100 -6.69 9.36 4.14
C PRO A 100 -5.93 8.77 2.94
N ALA A 101 -5.00 7.84 3.18
CA ALA A 101 -4.24 7.16 2.13
C ALA A 101 -4.93 5.94 1.51
N ARG A 102 -6.17 5.61 1.91
CA ARG A 102 -6.91 4.47 1.37
C ARG A 102 -7.23 4.56 -0.12
N PRO A 103 -7.52 3.43 -0.78
CA PRO A 103 -7.28 2.06 -0.32
C PRO A 103 -5.78 1.72 -0.21
N PHE A 104 -5.46 0.77 0.66
CA PHE A 104 -4.14 0.19 0.86
C PHE A 104 -3.97 -1.10 0.05
N THR A 105 -2.77 -1.29 -0.46
CA THR A 105 -2.30 -2.55 -1.05
C THR A 105 -1.20 -3.11 -0.17
N ILE A 106 -1.32 -4.37 0.23
CA ILE A 106 -0.29 -5.08 1.00
C ILE A 106 0.79 -5.54 0.03
N THR A 107 2.03 -5.09 0.22
CA THR A 107 3.14 -5.42 -0.69
C THR A 107 4.07 -6.49 -0.13
N SER A 108 4.09 -6.68 1.18
CA SER A 108 4.81 -7.77 1.85
C SER A 108 4.22 -8.01 3.24
N TYR A 109 4.42 -9.22 3.73
CA TYR A 109 4.08 -9.63 5.08
C TYR A 109 5.15 -10.58 5.61
N GLU A 110 5.69 -10.30 6.78
CA GLU A 110 6.58 -11.19 7.52
C GLU A 110 6.11 -11.24 8.98
N GLY A 111 5.79 -12.43 9.50
CA GLY A 111 5.29 -12.55 10.86
C GLY A 111 5.54 -13.90 11.50
N THR A 112 5.46 -13.92 12.83
CA THR A 112 5.47 -15.10 13.69
C THR A 112 4.08 -15.28 14.31
N ASP A 113 3.98 -15.91 15.49
CA ASP A 113 2.73 -15.93 16.26
C ASP A 113 2.50 -14.60 17.01
N GLU A 114 3.57 -13.93 17.43
CA GLU A 114 3.51 -12.79 18.36
C GLU A 114 3.85 -11.44 17.70
N GLN A 115 4.59 -11.43 16.59
CA GLN A 115 5.07 -10.20 15.95
C GLN A 115 4.99 -10.29 14.44
N ALA A 116 4.62 -9.18 13.79
CA ALA A 116 4.59 -9.07 12.34
C ALA A 116 5.01 -7.69 11.86
N VAL A 117 5.53 -7.64 10.64
CA VAL A 117 5.75 -6.43 9.84
C VAL A 117 5.02 -6.60 8.52
N THR A 118 4.22 -5.59 8.17
CA THR A 118 3.43 -5.55 6.95
C THR A 118 3.76 -4.27 6.18
N SER A 119 4.31 -4.37 4.98
CA SER A 119 4.53 -3.20 4.14
C SER A 119 3.26 -2.91 3.33
N MET A 120 2.83 -1.66 3.37
CA MET A 120 1.58 -1.20 2.77
C MET A 120 1.83 0.04 1.90
N ARG A 121 1.04 0.15 0.83
CA ARG A 121 1.02 1.31 -0.05
C ARG A 121 -0.40 1.84 -0.16
N GLY A 122 -0.60 3.11 0.19
CA GLY A 122 -1.85 3.83 -0.06
C GLY A 122 -1.91 4.49 -1.44
N THR A 123 -3.03 5.14 -1.75
CA THR A 123 -3.21 5.96 -2.96
C THR A 123 -2.49 7.30 -2.90
N VAL A 124 -2.19 7.77 -1.68
CA VAL A 124 -1.38 8.97 -1.44
C VAL A 124 -0.30 8.66 -0.39
N GLY A 125 0.78 9.45 -0.42
CA GLY A 125 1.92 9.27 0.48
C GLY A 125 2.94 8.26 -0.04
N GLU A 126 4.01 8.09 0.74
CA GLU A 126 5.03 7.06 0.50
C GLU A 126 4.61 5.73 1.11
N PRO A 127 5.11 4.59 0.61
CA PRO A 127 4.93 3.30 1.26
C PRO A 127 5.43 3.31 2.70
N PHE A 128 4.75 2.57 3.56
CA PHE A 128 5.03 2.52 4.99
C PHE A 128 4.90 1.09 5.52
N ASP A 129 5.61 0.81 6.61
CA ASP A 129 5.52 -0.45 7.33
C ASP A 129 4.60 -0.27 8.54
N MET A 130 3.74 -1.26 8.76
CA MET A 130 3.02 -1.46 10.01
C MET A 130 3.64 -2.63 10.77
N SER A 131 4.14 -2.36 11.97
CA SER A 131 4.64 -3.38 12.88
C SER A 131 3.62 -3.62 13.98
N VAL A 132 3.26 -4.89 14.20
CA VAL A 132 2.28 -5.32 15.21
C VAL A 132 2.95 -6.34 16.13
N ALA A 133 2.72 -6.19 17.44
CA ALA A 133 3.09 -7.16 18.45
C ALA A 133 1.87 -7.44 19.34
N VAL A 134 1.59 -8.73 19.60
CA VAL A 134 0.48 -9.19 20.45
C VAL A 134 1.00 -9.99 21.65
N ASP A 135 0.19 -10.05 22.71
CA ASP A 135 0.40 -10.95 23.85
C ASP A 135 -0.29 -12.31 23.65
N ALA A 136 -0.29 -13.13 24.70
CA ALA A 136 -0.91 -14.45 24.70
C ALA A 136 -2.45 -14.45 24.69
N ASP A 137 -3.08 -13.29 24.93
CA ASP A 137 -4.53 -13.06 24.83
C ASP A 137 -4.89 -12.33 23.53
N ASP A 138 -3.95 -12.31 22.56
CA ASP A 138 -4.04 -11.65 21.25
C ASP A 138 -4.27 -10.13 21.31
N ARG A 139 -3.93 -9.49 22.43
CA ARG A 139 -4.03 -8.03 22.58
C ARG A 139 -2.78 -7.35 22.08
N ILE A 140 -2.97 -6.20 21.45
CA ILE A 140 -1.88 -5.39 20.91
C ILE A 140 -1.06 -4.80 22.07
N VAL A 141 0.17 -5.28 22.22
CA VAL A 141 1.17 -4.70 23.13
C VAL A 141 2.08 -3.70 22.42
N GLY A 142 2.13 -3.74 21.09
CA GLY A 142 2.89 -2.80 20.26
C GLY A 142 2.24 -2.61 18.89
N LEU A 143 2.12 -1.35 18.47
CA LEU A 143 1.67 -0.96 17.14
C LEU A 143 2.50 0.24 16.70
N PHE A 144 3.14 0.13 15.54
CA PHE A 144 3.99 1.18 15.01
C PHE A 144 3.78 1.33 13.50
N PHE A 145 3.76 2.58 13.04
CA PHE A 145 3.77 2.93 11.62
C PHE A 145 5.04 3.73 11.32
N GLY A 146 5.83 3.26 10.36
CA GLY A 146 7.09 3.90 9.98
C GLY A 146 7.32 3.89 8.48
N PRO A 147 8.31 4.63 7.98
CA PRO A 147 8.72 4.53 6.58
C PRO A 147 9.00 3.08 6.20
N ALA A 148 8.64 2.67 4.98
CA ALA A 148 8.95 1.33 4.52
C ALA A 148 10.46 1.08 4.55
N SER A 149 10.86 -0.05 5.11
CA SER A 149 12.24 -0.49 5.11
C SER A 149 12.58 -0.98 3.70
N ASP A 150 13.50 -0.30 3.00
CA ASP A 150 14.11 -0.84 1.78
C ASP A 150 14.88 -2.12 2.16
N LEU A 151 14.26 -3.29 1.99
CA LEU A 151 14.91 -4.59 2.11
C LEU A 151 15.69 -4.94 0.83
#